data_AF-A0A443S0J9-F1
#
_entry.id   AF-A0A443S0J9-F1
#
_cell.length_a   1.000
_cell.length_b   1.000
_cell.length_c   1.000
_cell.angle_alpha   90.00
_cell.angle_beta   90.00
_cell.angle_gamma   90.00
#
_symmetry.space_group_name_H-M   'P 1'
#
loop_
_entity.id
_entity.type
_entity.pdbx_description
1 polymer ?
#
loop_
_entity_poly.entity_id
_entity_poly.type
_entity_poly.pdbx_seq_one_letter_code
_entity_poly.pdbx_strand_id
1 'polypeptide(L)'
;EAVFRRERSEYIDPKSGKYKLIGSNYRSLSALNGRTVVVADLLIELAESSKQTKKKVVKIRPLSKEVARKRAILTKERKTTFYKGQFYGGHDWVYKKKGDIPGEDEWPDSWPDCGGERQSPINIISRNVVRDPNLNLQFDGYYKALNKPFVQNNGHTVAVASSIGAQPLISGSALGDETYQFDSLHFHWGTTRNLGAEHRLDGKSSALELHLVHFNVKYGSLAAAINESDGLAVLGVFYRAVSS
;
A
#
# COMPACT_ATOMS: atom_id res chain seq x y z
N GLU A 1 15.57 21.59 -3.13
CA GLU A 1 15.51 20.73 -1.94
C GLU A 1 14.83 21.50 -0.80
N ALA A 2 14.04 20.80 0.02
CA ALA A 2 13.57 21.22 1.33
C ALA A 2 12.84 22.58 1.48
N VAL A 3 11.80 22.89 0.68
CA VAL A 3 10.81 23.90 1.08
C VAL A 3 9.44 23.53 0.51
N PHE A 4 8.40 23.60 1.35
CA PHE A 4 6.95 23.44 1.05
C PHE A 4 6.28 22.07 1.19
N ARG A 5 6.65 21.29 2.21
CA ARG A 5 5.59 20.71 3.08
C ARG A 5 5.53 21.60 4.31
N ARG A 6 4.95 22.79 4.14
CA ARG A 6 4.73 23.73 5.27
C ARG A 6 3.99 22.95 6.34
N GLU A 7 4.45 23.12 7.57
CA GLU A 7 3.85 22.54 8.76
C GLU A 7 2.33 22.64 8.68
N ARG A 8 1.66 21.51 8.86
CA ARG A 8 0.20 21.41 8.91
C ARG A 8 -0.25 22.10 10.20
N SER A 9 -0.31 23.43 10.19
CA SER A 9 -0.67 24.24 11.35
C SER A 9 -2.10 23.91 11.78
N GLU A 10 -2.25 23.47 13.03
CA GLU A 10 -3.56 23.33 13.65
C GLU A 10 -4.07 24.74 13.99
N TYR A 11 -5.29 25.05 13.55
CA TYR A 11 -5.99 26.28 13.91
C TYR A 11 -7.19 25.93 14.79
N ILE A 12 -7.41 26.67 15.87
CA ILE A 12 -8.53 26.43 16.80
C ILE A 12 -9.54 27.56 16.60
N ASP A 13 -10.69 27.24 16.02
CA ASP A 13 -11.84 28.14 15.97
C ASP A 13 -12.65 27.97 17.27
N PRO A 14 -12.86 29.03 18.06
CA PRO A 14 -13.62 28.97 19.31
C PRO A 14 -15.08 28.51 19.18
N LYS A 15 -15.68 28.63 17.99
CA LYS A 15 -17.09 28.27 17.73
C LYS A 15 -17.24 26.85 17.17
N SER A 16 -16.27 26.37 16.40
CA SER A 16 -16.45 25.20 15.52
C SER A 16 -15.42 24.08 15.75
N GLY A 17 -14.38 24.33 16.55
CA GLY A 17 -13.44 23.31 17.03
C GLY A 17 -12.05 23.39 16.36
N LYS A 18 -11.32 22.27 16.36
CA LYS A 18 -9.95 22.21 15.82
C LYS A 18 -9.96 21.92 14.32
N TYR A 19 -9.15 22.65 13.57
CA TYR A 19 -8.99 22.54 12.13
C TYR A 19 -7.54 22.24 11.74
N LYS A 20 -7.36 21.52 10.64
CA LYS A 20 -6.05 21.24 10.05
C LYS A 20 -6.01 21.69 8.60
N LEU A 21 -4.93 22.37 8.22
CA LEU A 21 -4.65 22.71 6.83
C LEU A 21 -4.28 21.43 6.06
N ILE A 22 -5.08 21.09 5.05
CA ILE A 22 -4.81 20.01 4.09
C ILE A 22 -4.94 20.62 2.69
N GLY A 23 -3.82 20.72 1.96
CA GLY A 23 -3.74 21.51 0.73
C GLY A 23 -3.96 23.00 1.03
N SER A 24 -4.89 23.63 0.31
CA SER A 24 -5.33 25.02 0.51
C SER A 24 -6.51 25.19 1.49
N ASN A 25 -7.08 24.11 2.01
CA ASN A 25 -8.33 24.15 2.77
C ASN A 25 -8.12 23.77 4.25
N TYR A 26 -8.79 24.52 5.14
CA TYR A 26 -8.90 24.16 6.55
C TYR A 26 -10.07 23.19 6.76
N ARG A 27 -9.80 22.02 7.35
CA ARG A 27 -10.83 20.99 7.60
C ARG A 27 -10.97 20.71 9.08
N SER A 28 -12.19 20.54 9.57
CA SER A 28 -12.41 20.18 10.98
C SER A 28 -11.84 18.79 11.25
N LEU A 29 -11.24 18.60 12.42
CA LEU A 29 -10.71 17.30 12.83
C LEU A 29 -11.80 16.23 12.96
N SER A 30 -13.07 16.63 13.15
CA SER A 30 -14.23 15.74 13.17
C SER A 30 -14.69 15.30 11.77
N ALA A 31 -14.39 16.06 10.71
CA ALA A 31 -14.69 15.70 9.33
C ALA A 31 -13.72 14.66 8.73
N LEU A 32 -12.85 14.06 9.55
CA LEU A 32 -12.05 12.87 9.19
C LEU A 32 -12.78 11.56 9.53
N ASN A 33 -13.96 11.65 10.13
CA ASN A 33 -14.72 10.48 10.56
C ASN A 33 -15.63 9.98 9.44
N GLY A 34 -15.37 8.76 9.00
CA GLY A 34 -16.37 7.98 8.31
C GLY A 34 -15.85 6.66 7.78
N ARG A 35 -14.56 6.51 7.46
CA ARG A 35 -14.00 5.20 7.08
C ARG A 35 -13.38 4.54 8.30
N THR A 36 -13.74 3.29 8.55
CA THR A 36 -13.09 2.46 9.57
C THR A 36 -11.70 2.11 9.06
N VAL A 37 -10.68 2.77 9.59
CA VAL A 37 -9.28 2.35 9.40
C VAL A 37 -8.94 1.39 10.51
N VAL A 38 -8.86 0.10 10.18
CA VAL A 38 -8.43 -0.94 11.11
C VAL A 38 -6.91 -1.01 11.07
N VAL A 39 -6.29 -0.75 12.22
CA VAL A 39 -4.84 -0.87 12.38
C VAL A 39 -4.57 -2.13 13.19
N ALA A 40 -3.99 -3.13 12.53
CA ALA A 40 -3.46 -4.31 13.19
C ALA A 40 -1.94 -4.23 13.19
N ASP A 41 -1.30 -4.49 14.33
CA ASP A 41 0.13 -4.76 14.38
C ASP A 41 0.34 -6.21 13.96
N LEU A 42 0.56 -6.43 12.67
CA LEU A 42 0.92 -7.74 12.16
C LEU A 42 2.45 -7.87 12.25
N LEU A 43 2.94 -8.39 13.37
CA LEU A 43 4.32 -8.87 13.46
C LEU A 43 4.48 -10.07 12.51
N ILE A 44 4.89 -9.80 11.28
CA ILE A 44 5.40 -10.84 10.39
C ILE A 44 6.80 -11.19 10.89
N GLU A 45 6.88 -12.12 11.85
CA GLU A 45 8.13 -12.82 12.10
C GLU A 45 8.47 -13.63 10.86
N LEU A 46 9.37 -13.09 10.03
CA LEU A 46 10.09 -13.89 9.05
C LEU A 46 10.91 -14.90 9.85
N ALA A 47 10.38 -16.10 10.03
CA ALA A 47 11.12 -17.22 10.60
C ALA A 47 12.29 -17.55 9.66
N GLU A 48 13.44 -16.90 9.89
CA GLU A 48 14.70 -17.47 9.43
C GLU A 48 14.83 -18.83 10.11
N SER A 49 14.87 -19.88 9.30
CA SER A 49 15.15 -21.25 9.72
C SER A 49 16.54 -21.32 10.39
N SER A 50 16.63 -20.93 11.66
CA SER A 50 17.78 -21.21 12.52
C SER A 50 17.52 -22.52 13.28
N LYS A 51 17.70 -23.65 12.59
CA LYS A 51 17.93 -24.90 13.31
C LYS A 51 19.33 -24.86 13.91
N GLN A 52 19.35 -24.56 15.20
CA GLN A 52 20.49 -24.67 16.08
C GLN A 52 20.92 -26.15 16.21
N THR A 53 22.05 -26.54 15.60
CA THR A 53 22.80 -27.73 16.03
C THR A 53 24.31 -27.56 15.81
N LYS A 54 25.00 -27.41 16.94
CA LYS A 54 26.39 -27.80 17.27
C LYS A 54 27.53 -27.37 16.33
N LYS A 55 28.44 -26.58 16.92
CA LYS A 55 29.80 -26.26 16.43
C LYS A 55 30.47 -27.47 15.74
N LYS A 56 30.73 -27.34 14.45
CA LYS A 56 31.81 -28.06 13.75
C LYS A 56 32.55 -27.06 12.89
N VAL A 57 33.77 -26.72 13.29
CA VAL A 57 34.71 -25.98 12.46
C VAL A 57 35.03 -26.89 11.27
N VAL A 58 34.49 -26.59 10.10
CA VAL A 58 34.83 -27.27 8.84
C VAL A 58 35.60 -26.29 7.97
N LYS A 59 36.89 -26.58 7.83
CA LYS A 59 37.85 -25.92 6.92
C LYS A 59 37.27 -25.89 5.49
N ILE A 60 37.09 -24.69 4.93
CA ILE A 60 36.66 -24.51 3.54
C ILE A 60 37.85 -24.86 2.63
N ARG A 61 37.73 -25.95 1.86
CA ARG A 61 38.56 -26.21 0.67
C ARG A 61 37.90 -25.54 -0.55
N PRO A 62 38.65 -25.13 -1.58
CA PRO A 62 38.09 -24.45 -2.75
C PRO A 62 37.18 -25.41 -3.50
N LEU A 63 35.93 -24.99 -3.72
CA LEU A 63 34.92 -25.78 -4.42
C LEU A 63 35.26 -25.91 -5.91
N SER A 64 35.24 -27.16 -6.37
CA SER A 64 35.58 -27.64 -7.71
C SER A 64 34.62 -27.14 -8.81
N LYS A 65 35.05 -27.34 -10.07
CA LYS A 65 34.41 -26.92 -11.35
C LYS A 65 32.93 -27.31 -11.53
N GLU A 66 32.34 -28.06 -10.60
CA GLU A 66 30.97 -28.56 -10.66
C GLU A 66 29.92 -27.52 -10.24
N VAL A 67 30.26 -26.57 -9.35
CA VAL A 67 29.38 -25.43 -9.00
C VAL A 67 29.28 -24.41 -10.15
N ALA A 68 30.33 -24.27 -10.95
CA ALA A 68 30.31 -23.40 -12.13
C ALA A 68 29.32 -23.89 -13.21
N ARG A 69 29.15 -25.21 -13.37
CA ARG A 69 28.14 -25.80 -14.27
C ARG A 69 26.72 -25.56 -13.79
N LYS A 70 26.46 -25.59 -12.47
CA LYS A 70 25.12 -25.25 -11.93
C LYS A 70 24.77 -23.77 -12.08
N ARG A 71 25.75 -22.85 -12.02
CA ARG A 71 25.54 -21.43 -12.37
C ARG A 71 25.19 -21.21 -13.84
N ALA A 72 25.74 -22.02 -14.75
CA ALA A 72 25.49 -21.91 -16.20
C ALA A 72 24.11 -22.44 -16.63
N ILE A 73 23.50 -23.35 -15.86
CA ILE A 73 22.17 -23.90 -16.15
C ILE A 73 21.07 -22.95 -15.64
N LEU A 74 21.29 -22.25 -14.53
CA LEU A 74 20.37 -21.21 -14.03
C LEU A 74 20.40 -19.90 -14.83
N THR A 75 21.41 -19.67 -15.67
CA THR A 75 21.45 -18.52 -16.60
C THR A 75 20.79 -18.78 -17.95
N LYS A 76 20.32 -20.00 -18.25
CA LYS A 76 19.76 -20.35 -19.57
C LYS A 76 18.24 -20.32 -19.71
N GLU A 77 17.49 -19.99 -18.65
CA GLU A 77 16.02 -19.81 -18.73
C GLU A 77 15.51 -18.46 -18.18
N ARG A 78 16.37 -17.44 -18.06
CA ARG A 78 15.89 -16.05 -17.94
C ARG A 78 15.68 -15.46 -19.33
N LYS A 79 14.59 -15.86 -19.98
CA LYS A 79 13.81 -14.85 -20.71
C LYS A 79 13.11 -13.99 -19.66
N THR A 80 13.88 -13.14 -18.98
CA THR A 80 13.31 -11.91 -18.42
C THR A 80 12.88 -11.11 -19.62
N THR A 81 11.62 -11.31 -20.03
CA THR A 81 10.93 -10.38 -20.91
C THR A 81 10.88 -9.07 -20.13
N PHE A 82 11.84 -8.19 -20.39
CA PHE A 82 11.67 -6.79 -20.04
C PHE A 82 10.48 -6.32 -20.85
N TYR A 83 9.30 -6.31 -20.23
CA TYR A 83 8.21 -5.51 -20.74
C TYR A 83 8.75 -4.08 -20.75
N LYS A 84 9.11 -3.59 -21.95
CA LYS A 84 9.20 -2.16 -22.18
C LYS A 84 7.85 -1.62 -21.76
N GLY A 85 7.79 -0.96 -20.60
CA GLY A 85 6.60 -0.23 -20.20
C GLY A 85 6.23 0.66 -21.37
N GLN A 86 5.07 0.40 -21.96
CA GLN A 86 4.46 1.34 -22.86
C GLN A 86 4.27 2.60 -22.02
N PHE A 87 4.96 3.69 -22.38
CA PHE A 87 4.58 5.01 -21.89
C PHE A 87 3.18 5.24 -22.46
N TYR A 88 2.16 4.96 -21.68
CA TYR A 88 0.81 5.37 -22.02
C TYR A 88 0.82 6.90 -22.10
N GLY A 89 0.08 7.44 -23.07
CA GLY A 89 -0.02 8.87 -23.36
C GLY A 89 -0.44 9.69 -22.14
N GLY A 90 -0.47 11.02 -22.32
CA GLY A 90 -0.65 12.01 -21.24
C GLY A 90 -1.58 11.56 -20.12
N HIS A 91 -1.05 11.55 -18.89
CA HIS A 91 -1.85 11.32 -17.70
C HIS A 91 -2.68 12.57 -17.40
N ASP A 92 -3.95 12.38 -17.04
CA ASP A 92 -4.81 13.51 -16.67
C ASP A 92 -4.46 14.09 -15.29
N TRP A 93 -3.64 13.39 -14.50
CA TRP A 93 -3.15 13.83 -13.20
C TRP A 93 -1.70 13.41 -12.95
N VAL A 94 -1.02 14.10 -12.03
CA VAL A 94 0.34 13.77 -11.56
C VAL A 94 0.48 14.03 -10.06
N TYR A 95 1.49 13.44 -9.42
CA TYR A 95 1.77 13.70 -8.00
C TYR A 95 2.21 15.13 -7.71
N LYS A 96 2.94 15.75 -8.66
CA LYS A 96 3.37 17.14 -8.59
C LYS A 96 3.03 17.81 -9.91
N LYS A 97 2.34 18.94 -9.84
CA LYS A 97 1.89 19.72 -11.01
C LYS A 97 2.98 19.80 -12.07
N LYS A 98 2.59 19.53 -13.32
CA LYS A 98 3.49 19.56 -14.47
C LYS A 98 2.78 20.21 -15.65
N GLY A 99 3.12 21.47 -15.93
CA GLY A 99 2.39 22.26 -16.91
C GLY A 99 0.92 22.40 -16.48
N ASP A 100 0.01 22.06 -17.39
CA ASP A 100 -1.44 22.11 -17.16
C ASP A 100 -2.01 20.84 -16.53
N ILE A 101 -1.18 19.81 -16.28
CA ILE A 101 -1.62 18.57 -15.65
C ILE A 101 -1.67 18.77 -14.12
N PRO A 102 -2.85 18.61 -13.48
CA PRO A 102 -3.05 18.91 -12.07
C PRO A 102 -2.21 18.03 -11.14
N GLY A 103 -1.62 18.68 -10.13
CA GLY A 103 -0.96 18.03 -9.00
C GLY A 103 -1.95 17.63 -7.90
N GLU A 104 -1.49 16.87 -6.89
CA GLU A 104 -2.31 16.41 -5.75
C GLU A 104 -3.14 17.53 -5.10
N ASP A 105 -2.55 18.72 -4.91
CA ASP A 105 -3.24 19.89 -4.33
C ASP A 105 -4.36 20.46 -5.22
N GLU A 106 -4.39 20.11 -6.51
CA GLU A 106 -5.32 20.61 -7.54
C GLU A 106 -6.33 19.53 -7.99
N TRP A 107 -6.18 18.28 -7.54
CA TRP A 107 -7.12 17.21 -7.88
C TRP A 107 -8.57 17.52 -7.48
N PRO A 108 -8.88 18.16 -6.33
CA PRO A 108 -10.26 18.53 -5.98
C PRO A 108 -10.94 19.46 -6.99
N ASP A 109 -10.18 20.26 -7.74
CA ASP A 109 -10.75 21.17 -8.74
C ASP A 109 -11.23 20.41 -9.99
N SER A 110 -10.58 19.28 -10.30
CA SER A 110 -10.90 18.43 -11.46
C SER A 110 -11.82 17.26 -11.09
N TRP A 111 -11.66 16.73 -9.88
CA TRP A 111 -12.41 15.61 -9.31
C TRP A 111 -12.92 16.00 -7.91
N PRO A 112 -14.13 16.57 -7.81
CA PRO A 112 -14.66 17.09 -6.55
C PRO A 112 -14.67 16.09 -5.39
N ASP A 113 -14.79 14.79 -5.68
CA ASP A 113 -14.73 13.73 -4.68
C ASP A 113 -13.40 13.72 -3.92
N CYS A 114 -12.28 14.11 -4.54
CA CYS A 114 -10.97 14.28 -3.89
C CYS A 114 -11.00 15.39 -2.81
N GLY A 115 -12.01 16.27 -2.85
CA GLY A 115 -12.28 17.29 -1.84
C GLY A 115 -13.27 16.87 -0.75
N GLY A 116 -13.80 15.65 -0.81
CA GLY A 116 -14.84 15.13 0.08
C GLY A 116 -14.38 14.82 1.52
N GLU A 117 -15.31 14.37 2.35
CA GLU A 117 -15.10 14.20 3.81
C GLU A 117 -14.49 12.85 4.19
N ARG A 118 -14.45 11.87 3.28
CA ARG A 118 -13.99 10.50 3.57
C ARG A 118 -12.77 10.10 2.74
N GLN A 119 -11.87 11.06 2.54
CA GLN A 119 -10.63 10.87 1.78
C GLN A 119 -9.53 10.19 2.59
N SER A 120 -8.76 9.35 1.90
CA SER A 120 -7.51 8.76 2.36
C SER A 120 -6.35 9.39 1.58
N PRO A 121 -5.11 9.36 2.09
CA PRO A 121 -4.69 8.80 3.38
C PRO A 121 -5.01 9.70 4.58
N ILE A 122 -4.91 9.13 5.79
CA ILE A 122 -5.00 9.88 7.05
C ILE A 122 -3.74 9.78 7.91
N ASN A 123 -3.64 10.66 8.90
CA ASN A 123 -2.67 10.54 9.98
C ASN A 123 -3.33 9.82 11.17
N ILE A 124 -2.94 8.56 11.38
CA ILE A 124 -3.39 7.73 12.49
C ILE A 124 -2.71 8.25 13.76
N ILE A 125 -3.51 8.82 14.66
CA ILE A 125 -3.05 9.24 15.98
C ILE A 125 -3.25 8.07 16.93
N SER A 126 -2.18 7.38 17.32
CA SER A 126 -2.25 6.13 18.10
C SER A 126 -3.05 6.27 19.38
N ARG A 127 -2.89 7.40 20.10
CA ARG A 127 -3.66 7.72 21.33
C ARG A 127 -5.17 7.91 21.13
N ASN A 128 -5.63 8.10 19.91
CA ASN A 128 -7.05 8.24 19.57
C ASN A 128 -7.65 6.93 19.04
N VAL A 129 -6.83 5.90 18.81
CA VAL A 129 -7.31 4.60 18.32
C VAL A 129 -8.08 3.90 19.43
N VAL A 130 -9.31 3.47 19.12
CA VAL A 130 -10.12 2.66 20.01
C VAL A 130 -9.79 1.20 19.76
N ARG A 131 -9.34 0.50 20.80
CA ARG A 131 -9.12 -0.95 20.73
C ARG A 131 -10.47 -1.66 20.72
N ASP A 132 -10.73 -2.44 19.69
CA ASP A 132 -11.85 -3.37 19.62
C ASP A 132 -11.33 -4.81 19.74
N PRO A 133 -11.63 -5.52 20.85
CA PRO A 133 -11.17 -6.90 21.04
C PRO A 133 -11.92 -7.93 20.18
N ASN A 134 -13.07 -7.58 19.60
CA ASN A 134 -13.87 -8.48 18.77
C ASN A 134 -13.50 -8.38 17.29
N LEU A 135 -12.64 -7.43 16.94
CA LEU A 135 -12.19 -7.16 15.59
C LEU A 135 -11.25 -8.27 15.11
N ASN A 136 -11.63 -8.95 14.04
CA ASN A 136 -10.82 -9.96 13.38
C ASN A 136 -10.83 -9.76 11.87
N LEU A 137 -9.70 -10.13 11.26
CA LEU A 137 -9.52 -10.20 9.83
C LEU A 137 -8.99 -11.58 9.49
N GLN A 138 -9.66 -12.25 8.57
CA GLN A 138 -9.36 -13.60 8.13
C GLN A 138 -8.81 -13.55 6.72
N PHE A 139 -7.86 -14.44 6.43
CA PHE A 139 -7.15 -14.51 5.17
C PHE A 139 -7.29 -15.92 4.60
N ASP A 140 -7.83 -16.04 3.40
CA ASP A 140 -7.87 -17.29 2.64
C ASP A 140 -7.11 -17.15 1.32
N GLY A 141 -6.43 -18.21 0.91
CA GLY A 141 -5.69 -18.27 -0.35
C GLY A 141 -4.34 -17.54 -0.41
N TYR A 142 -3.99 -16.66 0.55
CA TYR A 142 -2.70 -15.93 0.55
C TYR A 142 -1.46 -16.81 0.67
N TYR A 143 -1.62 -18.06 1.11
CA TYR A 143 -0.56 -19.06 1.17
C TYR A 143 -0.30 -19.73 -0.20
N LYS A 144 -1.09 -19.42 -1.22
CA LYS A 144 -0.94 -19.93 -2.59
C LYS A 144 -0.35 -18.83 -3.47
N ALA A 145 0.54 -19.22 -4.38
CA ALA A 145 1.03 -18.30 -5.40
C ALA A 145 -0.12 -17.90 -6.35
N LEU A 146 -0.16 -16.63 -6.73
CA LEU A 146 -1.06 -16.15 -7.79
C LEU A 146 -0.75 -16.91 -9.08
N ASN A 147 -1.79 -17.25 -9.83
CA ASN A 147 -1.64 -17.91 -11.12
C ASN A 147 -1.34 -16.88 -12.21
N LYS A 148 -0.21 -17.03 -12.90
CA LYS A 148 0.25 -16.14 -13.99
C LYS A 148 0.09 -14.64 -13.67
N PRO A 149 0.64 -14.15 -12.54
CA PRO A 149 0.55 -12.74 -12.21
C PRO A 149 1.30 -11.91 -13.27
N PHE A 150 0.83 -10.70 -13.49
CA PHE A 150 1.51 -9.73 -14.34
C PHE A 150 1.91 -8.50 -13.52
N VAL A 151 2.97 -7.84 -13.97
CA VAL A 151 3.50 -6.62 -13.37
C VAL A 151 3.37 -5.51 -14.38
N GLN A 152 2.81 -4.38 -13.96
CA GLN A 152 2.61 -3.21 -14.80
C GLN A 152 3.22 -1.98 -14.14
N ASN A 153 4.01 -1.23 -14.89
CA ASN A 153 4.28 0.17 -14.57
C ASN A 153 3.25 1.01 -15.33
N ASN A 154 2.36 1.67 -14.59
CA ASN A 154 1.28 2.47 -15.17
C ASN A 154 1.60 3.99 -15.21
N GLY A 155 2.86 4.37 -14.99
CA GLY A 155 3.30 5.77 -14.90
C GLY A 155 3.17 6.38 -13.51
N HIS A 156 2.37 5.78 -12.63
CA HIS A 156 2.14 6.27 -11.26
C HIS A 156 2.74 5.32 -10.21
N THR A 157 2.63 4.02 -10.43
CA THR A 157 3.13 2.99 -9.51
C THR A 157 3.57 1.74 -10.28
N VAL A 158 4.12 0.78 -9.55
CA VAL A 158 4.26 -0.60 -9.99
C VAL A 158 3.09 -1.39 -9.40
N ALA A 159 2.22 -1.89 -10.25
CA ALA A 159 1.08 -2.72 -9.87
C ALA A 159 1.35 -4.19 -10.21
N VAL A 160 0.83 -5.09 -9.37
CA VAL A 160 0.83 -6.54 -9.61
C VAL A 160 -0.59 -7.05 -9.48
N ALA A 161 -1.04 -7.83 -10.45
CA ALA A 161 -2.39 -8.38 -10.46
C ALA A 161 -2.41 -9.76 -11.13
N SER A 162 -3.50 -10.49 -10.92
CA SER A 162 -3.82 -11.74 -11.63
C SER A 162 -5.32 -11.77 -11.90
N SER A 163 -5.70 -12.10 -13.14
CA SER A 163 -7.11 -12.24 -13.55
C SER A 163 -7.50 -13.69 -13.82
N ILE A 164 -6.62 -14.65 -13.53
CA ILE A 164 -6.82 -16.06 -13.89
C ILE A 164 -6.73 -16.93 -12.65
N GLY A 165 -7.72 -17.81 -12.45
CA GLY A 165 -7.75 -18.74 -11.34
C GLY A 165 -8.30 -18.13 -10.05
N ALA A 166 -8.30 -18.95 -8.98
CA ALA A 166 -8.79 -18.53 -7.67
C ALA A 166 -7.91 -17.41 -7.09
N GLN A 167 -8.56 -16.34 -6.66
CA GLN A 167 -7.91 -15.20 -6.01
C GLN A 167 -7.99 -15.32 -4.49
N PRO A 168 -7.01 -14.77 -3.73
CA PRO A 168 -7.10 -14.66 -2.28
C PRO A 168 -8.34 -13.89 -1.82
N LEU A 169 -8.85 -14.23 -0.64
CA LEU A 169 -10.02 -13.61 -0.03
C LEU A 169 -9.68 -13.06 1.36
N ILE A 170 -10.32 -11.96 1.73
CA ILE A 170 -10.37 -11.46 3.10
C ILE A 170 -11.82 -11.35 3.59
N SER A 171 -12.01 -11.63 4.86
CA SER A 171 -13.31 -11.58 5.55
C SER A 171 -13.10 -11.39 7.06
N GLY A 172 -14.16 -11.48 7.86
CA GLY A 172 -14.10 -11.37 9.32
C GLY A 172 -14.77 -10.12 9.83
N SER A 173 -14.88 -9.99 11.16
CA SER A 173 -15.70 -8.93 11.78
C SER A 173 -15.23 -7.50 11.47
N ALA A 174 -13.97 -7.32 11.07
CA ALA A 174 -13.46 -6.04 10.56
C ALA A 174 -14.13 -5.57 9.26
N LEU A 175 -14.75 -6.51 8.54
CA LEU A 175 -15.42 -6.32 7.26
C LEU A 175 -16.92 -6.67 7.35
N GLY A 176 -17.47 -6.81 8.56
CA GLY A 176 -18.83 -7.29 8.78
C GLY A 176 -19.02 -8.75 8.35
N ASP A 177 -20.16 -9.06 7.73
CA ASP A 177 -20.49 -10.39 7.20
C ASP A 177 -20.08 -10.55 5.72
N GLU A 178 -19.25 -9.63 5.22
CA GLU A 178 -18.88 -9.53 3.81
C GLU A 178 -17.56 -10.25 3.52
N THR A 179 -17.37 -10.63 2.26
CA THR A 179 -16.13 -11.23 1.75
C THR A 179 -15.60 -10.41 0.60
N TYR A 180 -14.29 -10.15 0.61
CA TYR A 180 -13.63 -9.35 -0.40
C TYR A 180 -12.57 -10.17 -1.11
N GLN A 181 -12.55 -10.07 -2.43
CA GLN A 181 -11.61 -10.79 -3.29
C GLN A 181 -10.48 -9.89 -3.73
N PHE A 182 -9.24 -10.40 -3.65
CA PHE A 182 -8.05 -9.73 -4.15
C PHE A 182 -8.16 -9.45 -5.65
N ASP A 183 -7.82 -8.22 -6.01
CA ASP A 183 -7.74 -7.76 -7.40
C ASP A 183 -6.29 -7.49 -7.78
N SER A 184 -5.64 -6.63 -7.01
CA SER A 184 -4.32 -6.11 -7.33
C SER A 184 -3.59 -5.61 -6.09
N LEU A 185 -2.28 -5.42 -6.23
CA LEU A 185 -1.48 -4.69 -5.27
C LEU A 185 -0.63 -3.63 -5.95
N HIS A 186 -0.28 -2.59 -5.22
CA HIS A 186 0.61 -1.53 -5.70
C HIS A 186 1.32 -0.85 -4.53
N PHE A 187 2.31 -0.03 -4.85
CA PHE A 187 3.18 0.59 -3.86
C PHE A 187 3.14 2.12 -3.95
N HIS A 188 3.30 2.76 -2.81
CA HIS A 188 3.60 4.17 -2.69
C HIS A 188 4.95 4.32 -2.00
N TRP A 189 5.85 5.08 -2.60
CA TRP A 189 7.18 5.33 -2.07
C TRP A 189 7.58 6.77 -2.38
N GLY A 190 8.60 7.27 -1.69
CA GLY A 190 9.17 8.56 -2.00
C GLY A 190 10.67 8.50 -2.15
N THR A 191 11.28 9.67 -2.19
CA THR A 191 12.70 9.83 -2.52
C THR A 191 13.63 9.61 -1.33
N THR A 192 13.09 9.49 -0.11
CA THR A 192 13.87 9.33 1.11
C THR A 192 13.30 8.23 2.00
N ARG A 193 14.14 7.69 2.89
CA ARG A 193 13.81 6.57 3.79
C ARG A 193 12.70 6.86 4.81
N ASN A 194 12.35 8.12 5.04
CA ASN A 194 11.35 8.54 6.03
C ASN A 194 10.16 9.26 5.39
N LEU A 195 10.01 9.13 4.08
CA LEU A 195 9.00 9.86 3.32
C LEU A 195 8.58 9.07 2.09
N GLY A 196 7.62 8.15 2.25
CA GLY A 196 7.07 7.42 1.12
C GLY A 196 5.69 6.81 1.35
N ALA A 197 5.40 6.36 2.57
CA ALA A 197 4.05 5.96 2.93
C ALA A 197 3.07 7.14 2.86
N GLU A 198 1.85 6.85 2.40
CA GLU A 198 0.75 7.80 2.28
C GLU A 198 0.15 8.07 3.66
N HIS A 199 -0.27 7.00 4.36
CA HIS A 199 -0.67 7.07 5.75
C HIS A 199 0.52 7.42 6.64
N ARG A 200 0.19 8.01 7.79
CA ARG A 200 1.16 8.37 8.83
C ARG A 200 0.72 7.80 10.16
N LEU A 201 1.68 7.41 10.98
CA LEU A 201 1.48 7.03 12.36
C LEU A 201 2.10 8.10 13.25
N ASP A 202 1.29 8.79 14.05
CA ASP A 202 1.71 9.89 14.92
C ASP A 202 2.55 10.95 14.18
N GLY A 203 2.13 11.29 12.97
CA GLY A 203 2.79 12.26 12.08
C GLY A 203 3.97 11.71 11.28
N LYS A 204 4.47 10.51 11.61
CA LYS A 204 5.64 9.90 10.97
C LYS A 204 5.23 9.08 9.75
N SER A 205 6.01 9.20 8.68
CA SER A 205 5.85 8.41 7.44
C SER A 205 6.91 7.31 7.40
N SER A 206 6.55 6.18 6.81
CA SER A 206 7.46 5.07 6.51
C SER A 206 8.09 5.22 5.13
N ALA A 207 9.07 4.36 4.79
CA ALA A 207 9.77 4.44 3.51
C ALA A 207 8.87 4.10 2.32
N LEU A 208 7.93 3.17 2.53
CA LEU A 208 7.01 2.68 1.52
C LEU A 208 5.71 2.22 2.20
N GLU A 209 4.61 2.28 1.46
CA GLU A 209 3.33 1.69 1.81
C GLU A 209 2.85 0.80 0.64
N LEU A 210 2.50 -0.44 0.96
CA LEU A 210 1.88 -1.39 0.02
C LEU A 210 0.37 -1.34 0.24
N HIS A 211 -0.37 -1.26 -0.86
CA HIS A 211 -1.81 -1.45 -0.87
C HIS A 211 -2.14 -2.77 -1.54
N LEU A 212 -2.87 -3.65 -0.86
CA LEU A 212 -3.56 -4.79 -1.46
C LEU A 212 -5.04 -4.41 -1.59
N VAL A 213 -5.52 -4.34 -2.83
CA VAL A 213 -6.88 -3.92 -3.17
C VAL A 213 -7.77 -5.15 -3.32
N HIS A 214 -8.92 -5.11 -2.66
CA HIS A 214 -9.95 -6.13 -2.73
C HIS A 214 -11.30 -5.48 -3.02
N PHE A 215 -12.14 -6.17 -3.77
CA PHE A 215 -13.52 -5.76 -4.00
C PHE A 215 -14.50 -6.71 -3.33
N ASN A 216 -15.64 -6.20 -2.88
CA ASN A 216 -16.67 -7.01 -2.26
C ASN A 216 -17.30 -7.94 -3.32
N VAL A 217 -17.28 -9.24 -3.05
CA VAL A 217 -17.73 -10.27 -3.99
C VAL A 217 -19.22 -10.15 -4.33
N LYS A 218 -20.04 -9.52 -3.49
CA LYS A 218 -21.48 -9.33 -3.73
C LYS A 218 -21.78 -8.51 -4.98
N TYR A 219 -20.85 -7.67 -5.42
CA TYR A 219 -20.98 -6.86 -6.64
C TYR A 219 -20.44 -7.57 -7.90
N GLY A 220 -19.86 -8.76 -7.75
CA GLY A 220 -19.39 -9.61 -8.85
C GLY A 220 -18.13 -9.13 -9.58
N SER A 221 -17.76 -7.85 -9.51
CA SER A 221 -16.54 -7.31 -10.12
C SER A 221 -16.06 -6.01 -9.47
N LEU A 222 -14.76 -5.71 -9.60
CA LEU A 222 -14.20 -4.42 -9.18
C LEU A 222 -14.92 -3.22 -9.82
N ALA A 223 -15.24 -3.32 -11.12
CA ALA A 223 -15.89 -2.25 -11.88
C ALA A 223 -17.29 -1.90 -11.34
N ALA A 224 -18.03 -2.91 -10.85
CA ALA A 224 -19.31 -2.69 -10.20
C ALA A 224 -19.12 -2.17 -8.77
N ALA A 225 -18.14 -2.71 -8.03
CA ALA A 225 -17.91 -2.38 -6.63
C ALA A 225 -17.37 -0.96 -6.39
N ILE A 226 -16.63 -0.37 -7.34
CA ILE A 226 -15.95 0.93 -7.11
C ILE A 226 -16.90 2.10 -6.79
N ASN A 227 -18.16 2.00 -7.23
CA ASN A 227 -19.18 3.02 -6.99
C ASN A 227 -19.95 2.81 -5.69
N GLU A 228 -19.63 1.75 -4.94
CA GLU A 228 -20.37 1.32 -3.78
C GLU A 228 -19.61 1.68 -2.49
N SER A 229 -20.34 2.14 -1.48
CA SER A 229 -19.74 2.70 -0.26
C SER A 229 -18.91 1.70 0.56
N ASP A 230 -19.20 0.41 0.41
CA ASP A 230 -18.55 -0.74 1.01
C ASP A 230 -17.97 -1.69 -0.07
N GLY A 231 -17.82 -1.20 -1.29
CA GLY A 231 -17.38 -2.01 -2.42
C GLY A 231 -15.90 -2.38 -2.37
N LEU A 232 -15.06 -1.64 -1.64
CA LEU A 232 -13.62 -1.88 -1.56
C LEU A 232 -13.13 -2.07 -0.13
N ALA A 233 -12.17 -2.97 0.03
CA ALA A 233 -11.35 -3.10 1.22
C ALA A 233 -9.87 -3.10 0.81
N VAL A 234 -9.07 -2.20 1.41
CA VAL A 234 -7.65 -2.05 1.09
C VAL A 234 -6.82 -2.36 2.33
N LEU A 235 -5.90 -3.31 2.22
CA LEU A 235 -4.90 -3.57 3.26
C LEU A 235 -3.66 -2.71 3.00
N GLY A 236 -3.38 -1.79 3.92
CA GLY A 236 -2.18 -0.97 3.94
C GLY A 236 -1.07 -1.61 4.78
N VAL A 237 0.12 -1.80 4.21
CA VAL A 237 1.28 -2.38 4.90
C VAL A 237 2.45 -1.40 4.83
N PHE A 238 2.94 -0.98 5.99
CA PHE A 238 4.11 -0.09 6.10
C PHE A 238 5.42 -0.86 5.99
N TYR A 239 6.38 -0.30 5.24
CA TYR A 239 7.74 -0.79 5.15
C TYR A 239 8.73 0.23 5.69
N ARG A 240 9.54 -0.19 6.66
CA ARG A 240 10.63 0.62 7.21
C ARG A 240 11.93 0.27 6.48
N ALA A 241 12.67 1.30 6.05
CA ALA A 241 14.03 1.09 5.58
C ALA A 241 14.94 0.78 6.77
N VAL A 242 15.66 -0.33 6.70
CA VAL A 242 16.73 -0.66 7.64
C VAL A 242 18.09 -0.30 7.02
N SER A 243 18.99 0.25 7.82
CA SER A 243 20.39 0.41 7.41
C SER A 243 21.06 -0.96 7.37
N SER A 244 21.72 -1.26 6.24
CA SER A 244 22.62 -2.39 6.06
C SER A 244 23.94 -2.19 6.80
#